data_AF-A0A3M7BKN0-F1
#
_entry.id   AF-A0A3M7BKN0-F1
#
_cell.length_a   1.000
_cell.length_b   1.000
_cell.length_c   1.000
_cell.angle_alpha   90.00
_cell.angle_beta   90.00
_cell.angle_gamma   90.00
#
_symmetry.space_group_name_H-M   'P 1'
#
loop_
_entity.id
_entity.type
_entity.pdbx_description
1 polymer ?
#
loop_
_entity_poly.entity_id
_entity_poly.type
_entity_poly.pdbx_seq_one_letter_code
_entity_poly.pdbx_strand_id
1 'polypeptide(L)'
;MPLTDEDAALQAIGTLDPLSKEQHDAKEKVDAILSTEDPFIDIHELFALYNILYFRSLLLPRVEVSWSNRLTLCAGICELVRDPNNGNRYSRIRLKLSEPLLKYRPRSDVINTLLHEAIHSYLFITTSWRHSRGDDGTGHGAGFMLLADAVNNHGGYEVTVYHTFHDEVDSYRTHIWQCEGPCRSQAPFFGLVKRSMNRAPGKTDTWWARHQDECGGAFVKIAEPELSKDQVERLSGLKRAGRQKNKIDAWVEGRRETKAERGPLTQEVEELNAPKKRRELSPPRLPAKRPKAIVPCPICEADVAEDSINEHLDVHHPP
;
A
#
# COMPACT_ATOMS: atom_id res chain seq x y z
N MET A 1 -21.79 35.50 6.23
CA MET A 1 -21.89 34.02 6.19
C MET A 1 -20.47 33.45 6.19
N PRO A 2 -20.22 32.27 6.77
CA PRO A 2 -18.94 31.60 6.58
C PRO A 2 -18.73 31.33 5.08
N LEU A 3 -17.48 31.40 4.63
CA LEU A 3 -17.11 31.14 3.24
C LEU A 3 -17.46 29.69 2.86
N THR A 4 -18.07 29.46 1.70
CA THR A 4 -18.30 28.10 1.20
C THR A 4 -17.04 27.54 0.54
N ASP A 5 -17.04 26.23 0.23
CA ASP A 5 -15.93 25.62 -0.51
C ASP A 5 -15.84 26.21 -1.93
N GLU A 6 -16.97 26.49 -2.59
CA GLU A 6 -16.99 27.14 -3.91
C GLU A 6 -16.42 28.57 -3.86
N ASP A 7 -16.82 29.36 -2.85
CA ASP A 7 -16.28 30.71 -2.64
C ASP A 7 -14.76 30.67 -2.42
N ALA A 8 -14.28 29.70 -1.62
CA ALA A 8 -12.85 29.52 -1.35
C ALA A 8 -12.07 29.17 -2.62
N ALA A 9 -12.62 28.25 -3.41
CA ALA A 9 -12.06 27.82 -4.69
C ALA A 9 -11.99 28.99 -5.67
N LEU A 10 -13.09 29.73 -5.87
CA LEU A 10 -13.13 30.89 -6.76
C LEU A 10 -12.10 31.96 -6.36
N GLN A 11 -11.89 32.19 -5.07
CA GLN A 11 -10.86 33.12 -4.61
C GLN A 11 -9.42 32.64 -4.92
N ALA A 12 -9.15 31.34 -4.89
CA ALA A 12 -7.85 30.80 -5.29
C ALA A 12 -7.66 30.87 -6.81
N ILE A 13 -8.69 30.47 -7.56
CA ILE A 13 -8.68 30.47 -9.03
C ILE A 13 -8.51 31.89 -9.57
N GLY A 14 -9.17 32.88 -8.96
CA GLY A 14 -9.02 34.28 -9.33
C GLY A 14 -7.61 34.85 -9.18
N THR A 15 -6.69 34.14 -8.52
CA THR A 15 -5.26 34.51 -8.45
C THR A 15 -4.39 33.84 -9.50
N LEU A 16 -4.96 33.03 -10.40
CA LEU A 16 -4.20 32.32 -11.43
C LEU A 16 -4.04 33.12 -12.73
N ASP A 17 -4.84 34.18 -12.94
CA ASP A 17 -4.72 35.05 -14.11
C ASP A 17 -5.13 36.51 -13.79
N PRO A 18 -4.20 37.47 -13.79
CA PRO A 18 -2.75 37.28 -13.95
C PRO A 18 -2.11 36.74 -12.65
N LEU A 19 -1.00 36.01 -12.79
CA LEU A 19 -0.17 35.59 -11.65
C LEU A 19 0.57 36.80 -11.05
N SER A 20 0.73 36.79 -9.72
CA SER A 20 1.67 37.69 -9.06
C SER A 20 3.12 37.35 -9.43
N LYS A 21 4.06 38.26 -9.14
CA LYS A 21 5.50 38.00 -9.35
C LYS A 21 5.96 36.77 -8.56
N GLU A 22 5.54 36.66 -7.31
CA GLU A 22 5.88 35.52 -6.44
C GLU A 22 5.29 34.21 -6.96
N GLN A 23 4.08 34.25 -7.53
CA GLN A 23 3.48 33.08 -8.17
C GLN A 23 4.21 32.70 -9.46
N HIS A 24 4.64 33.67 -10.28
CA HIS A 24 5.49 33.40 -11.44
C HIS A 24 6.82 32.74 -11.02
N ASP A 25 7.53 33.32 -10.04
CA ASP A 25 8.79 32.76 -9.53
C ASP A 25 8.59 31.35 -8.94
N ALA A 26 7.46 31.10 -8.26
CA ALA A 26 7.11 29.79 -7.75
C ALA A 26 6.81 28.79 -8.87
N LYS A 27 6.09 29.22 -9.91
CA LYS A 27 5.78 28.39 -11.08
C LYS A 27 7.05 27.98 -11.82
N GLU A 28 7.98 28.90 -12.07
CA GLU A 28 9.24 28.58 -12.74
C GLU A 28 10.06 27.53 -11.97
N LYS A 29 10.08 27.60 -10.64
CA LYS A 29 10.73 26.59 -9.79
C LYS A 29 10.03 25.25 -9.83
N VAL A 30 8.69 25.24 -9.80
CA VAL A 30 7.90 24.01 -9.98
C VAL A 30 8.21 23.38 -11.34
N ASP A 31 8.15 24.15 -12.42
CA ASP A 31 8.42 23.66 -13.77
C ASP A 31 9.84 23.09 -13.87
N ALA A 32 10.83 23.75 -13.23
CA ALA A 32 12.19 23.23 -13.15
C ALA A 32 12.26 21.89 -12.41
N ILE A 33 11.63 21.75 -11.24
CA ILE A 33 11.56 20.49 -10.47
C ILE A 33 10.89 19.38 -11.28
N LEU A 34 9.80 19.68 -11.98
CA LEU A 34 9.06 18.69 -12.77
C LEU A 34 9.83 18.26 -14.03
N SER A 35 10.70 19.12 -14.55
CA SER A 35 11.56 18.80 -15.71
C SER A 35 12.79 17.96 -15.37
N THR A 36 13.13 17.80 -14.09
CA THR A 36 14.29 16.98 -13.69
C THR A 36 14.02 15.50 -13.93
N GLU A 37 15.06 14.71 -14.13
CA GLU A 37 14.98 13.24 -14.14
C GLU A 37 15.24 12.62 -12.76
N ASP A 38 15.36 13.44 -11.71
CA ASP A 38 15.58 12.93 -10.35
C ASP A 38 14.39 12.02 -9.95
N PRO A 39 14.61 10.76 -9.57
CA PRO A 39 13.53 9.89 -9.11
C PRO A 39 12.88 10.39 -7.81
N PHE A 40 13.58 11.22 -7.03
CA PHE A 40 13.08 11.74 -5.76
C PHE A 40 12.46 13.13 -5.91
N ILE A 41 11.34 13.34 -5.23
CA ILE A 41 10.69 14.65 -5.10
C ILE A 41 10.76 15.07 -3.64
N ASP A 42 11.33 16.25 -3.38
CA ASP A 42 11.18 16.90 -2.08
C ASP A 42 9.76 17.46 -1.95
N ILE A 43 8.93 16.74 -1.20
CA ILE A 43 7.53 17.11 -0.95
C ILE A 43 7.40 18.39 -0.13
N HIS A 44 8.41 18.76 0.66
CA HIS A 44 8.38 19.98 1.48
C HIS A 44 8.63 21.21 0.61
N GLU A 45 9.62 21.14 -0.29
CA GLU A 45 9.88 22.19 -1.27
C GLU A 45 8.67 22.36 -2.18
N LEU A 46 8.18 21.26 -2.75
CA LEU A 46 7.04 21.30 -3.66
C LEU A 46 5.77 21.85 -2.99
N PHE A 47 5.50 21.44 -1.75
CA PHE A 47 4.37 21.96 -0.97
C PHE A 47 4.50 23.47 -0.69
N ALA A 48 5.70 23.97 -0.38
CA ALA A 48 5.93 25.39 -0.16
C ALA A 48 5.69 26.22 -1.44
N LEU A 49 6.12 25.69 -2.59
CA LEU A 49 5.89 26.32 -3.90
C LEU A 49 4.41 26.32 -4.27
N TYR A 50 3.72 25.19 -4.12
CA TYR A 50 2.28 25.10 -4.37
C TYR A 50 1.46 25.97 -3.42
N ASN A 51 1.90 26.13 -2.17
CA ASN A 51 1.26 27.05 -1.23
C ASN A 51 1.23 28.48 -1.79
N ILE A 52 2.32 28.93 -2.39
CA ILE A 52 2.39 30.25 -3.05
C ILE A 52 1.53 30.26 -4.30
N LEU A 53 1.74 29.28 -5.19
CA LEU A 53 1.16 29.26 -6.52
C LEU A 53 -0.37 29.11 -6.52
N TYR A 54 -0.90 28.14 -5.77
CA TYR A 54 -2.30 27.72 -5.83
C TYR A 54 -3.12 28.06 -4.59
N PHE A 55 -2.48 28.20 -3.42
CA PHE A 55 -3.19 28.25 -2.13
C PHE A 55 -3.03 29.57 -1.38
N ARG A 56 -2.71 30.65 -2.11
CA ARG A 56 -2.65 32.04 -1.60
C ARG A 56 -1.74 32.23 -0.38
N SER A 57 -0.71 31.40 -0.27
CA SER A 57 0.21 31.34 0.85
C SER A 57 -0.43 31.04 2.22
N LEU A 58 -1.62 30.43 2.28
CA LEU A 58 -2.38 30.25 3.53
C LEU A 58 -2.06 28.95 4.30
N LEU A 59 -1.37 27.98 3.70
CA LEU A 59 -1.20 26.65 4.28
C LEU A 59 -0.08 26.56 5.32
N LEU A 60 1.12 27.07 5.03
CA LEU A 60 2.32 26.88 5.86
C LEU A 60 2.15 27.21 7.37
N PRO A 61 1.37 28.23 7.79
CA PRO A 61 1.17 28.50 9.21
C PRO A 61 0.41 27.40 9.98
N ARG A 62 -0.38 26.60 9.27
CA ARG A 62 -1.35 25.66 9.86
C ARG A 62 -1.18 24.21 9.40
N VAL A 63 -0.45 23.95 8.32
CA VAL A 63 -0.30 22.62 7.72
C VAL A 63 1.15 22.13 7.87
N GLU A 64 1.29 20.92 8.40
CA GLU A 64 2.55 20.19 8.44
C GLU A 64 2.48 19.04 7.44
N VAL A 65 3.37 19.05 6.43
CA VAL A 65 3.50 17.96 5.45
C VAL A 65 4.58 16.97 5.91
N SER A 66 4.32 15.66 5.78
CA SER A 66 5.27 14.61 6.18
C SER A 66 5.02 13.27 5.46
N TRP A 67 6.05 12.44 5.38
CA TRP A 67 5.91 11.03 5.01
C TRP A 67 5.42 10.19 6.19
N SER A 68 4.61 9.17 5.91
CA SER A 68 4.12 8.19 6.89
C SER A 68 4.43 6.77 6.46
N ASN A 69 5.26 6.09 7.24
CA ASN A 69 5.68 4.70 7.04
C ASN A 69 4.58 3.70 7.45
N ARG A 70 3.45 4.19 8.00
CA ARG A 70 2.32 3.37 8.50
C ARG A 70 1.01 3.60 7.77
N LEU A 71 0.94 4.63 6.91
CA LEU A 71 -0.27 4.94 6.17
C LEU A 71 -0.40 3.94 5.01
N THR A 72 -1.33 3.00 5.11
CA THR A 72 -1.51 1.89 4.14
C THR A 72 -2.94 1.76 3.63
N LEU A 73 -3.84 2.64 4.09
CA LEU A 73 -5.26 2.62 3.69
C LEU A 73 -5.57 3.59 2.55
N CYS A 74 -4.70 4.57 2.32
CA CYS A 74 -4.80 5.59 1.28
C CYS A 74 -3.40 6.18 1.05
N ALA A 75 -3.17 6.75 -0.13
CA ALA A 75 -1.87 7.33 -0.47
C ALA A 75 -1.61 8.68 0.22
N GLY A 76 -2.67 9.40 0.59
CA GLY A 76 -2.61 10.69 1.28
C GLY A 76 -3.68 10.79 2.35
N ILE A 77 -3.45 11.63 3.37
CA ILE A 77 -4.50 12.01 4.31
C ILE A 77 -4.26 13.41 4.90
N CYS A 78 -5.34 14.17 4.97
CA CYS A 78 -5.48 15.41 5.74
C CYS A 78 -6.06 15.12 7.14
N GLU A 79 -5.22 15.08 8.17
CA GLU A 79 -5.60 14.87 9.57
C GLU A 79 -5.79 16.22 10.30
N LEU A 80 -7.01 16.51 10.75
CA LEU A 80 -7.31 17.71 11.53
C LEU A 80 -6.87 17.55 12.99
N VAL A 81 -6.05 18.49 13.47
CA VAL A 81 -5.55 18.49 14.84
C VAL A 81 -6.33 19.50 15.68
N ARG A 82 -6.85 19.03 16.82
CA ARG A 82 -7.50 19.87 17.83
C ARG A 82 -6.48 20.38 18.84
N ASP A 83 -6.65 21.61 19.28
CA ASP A 83 -5.83 22.22 20.31
C ASP A 83 -6.56 22.19 21.67
N PRO A 84 -6.09 21.38 22.64
CA PRO A 84 -6.67 21.32 23.97
C PRO A 84 -6.66 22.66 24.70
N ASN A 85 -5.67 23.52 24.43
CA ASN A 85 -5.50 24.82 25.07
C ASN A 85 -6.40 25.90 24.44
N ASN A 86 -7.02 25.61 23.30
CA ASN A 86 -7.92 26.52 22.59
C ASN A 86 -9.34 25.95 22.49
N GLY A 87 -9.87 25.50 23.63
CA GLY A 87 -11.24 24.97 23.72
C GLY A 87 -11.49 23.73 22.85
N ASN A 88 -10.45 22.92 22.61
CA ASN A 88 -10.49 21.71 21.78
C ASN A 88 -10.97 21.95 20.33
N ARG A 89 -10.70 23.15 19.80
CA ARG A 89 -11.02 23.54 18.42
C ARG A 89 -9.94 23.06 17.46
N TYR A 90 -10.33 22.81 16.21
CA TYR A 90 -9.37 22.56 15.14
C TYR A 90 -8.47 23.79 14.94
N SER A 91 -7.17 23.57 14.86
CA SER A 91 -6.18 24.65 14.78
C SER A 91 -5.14 24.40 13.69
N ARG A 92 -4.79 23.14 13.44
CA ARG A 92 -3.72 22.71 12.53
C ARG A 92 -4.14 21.47 11.74
N ILE A 93 -3.40 21.18 10.68
CA ILE A 93 -3.55 20.02 9.80
C ILE A 93 -2.21 19.29 9.73
N ARG A 94 -2.26 17.96 9.78
CA ARG A 94 -1.14 17.09 9.39
C ARG A 94 -1.48 16.45 8.06
N LEU A 95 -0.81 16.90 7.00
CA LEU A 95 -0.86 16.31 5.67
C LEU A 95 0.18 15.20 5.61
N LYS A 96 -0.27 13.95 5.45
CA LYS A 96 0.63 12.80 5.41
C LYS A 96 0.53 12.09 4.07
N LEU A 97 1.68 11.80 3.48
CA LEU A 97 1.79 10.95 2.30
C LEU A 97 2.25 9.55 2.71
N SER A 98 1.72 8.53 2.04
CA SER A 98 2.05 7.13 2.29
C SER A 98 3.37 6.78 1.63
N GLU A 99 4.41 6.60 2.43
CA GLU A 99 5.65 6.04 1.90
C GLU A 99 5.41 4.62 1.33
N PRO A 100 4.66 3.69 2.01
CA PRO A 100 4.44 2.36 1.48
C PRO A 100 3.77 2.33 0.10
N LEU A 101 2.77 3.19 -0.14
CA LEU A 101 2.00 3.18 -1.39
C LEU A 101 2.65 3.99 -2.50
N LEU A 102 3.51 4.97 -2.19
CA LEU A 102 4.03 5.91 -3.20
C LEU A 102 5.51 5.70 -3.56
N LYS A 103 6.33 5.07 -2.71
CA LYS A 103 7.80 5.02 -2.89
C LYS A 103 8.29 4.32 -4.17
N TYR A 104 7.47 3.49 -4.79
CA TYR A 104 7.78 2.77 -6.04
C TYR A 104 6.84 3.15 -7.18
N ARG A 105 6.10 4.26 -7.02
CA ARG A 105 5.15 4.75 -8.01
C ARG A 105 5.80 5.86 -8.85
N PRO A 106 5.24 6.15 -10.03
CA PRO A 106 5.62 7.32 -10.79
C PRO A 106 5.54 8.59 -9.93
N ARG A 107 6.44 9.53 -10.22
CA ARG A 107 6.51 10.84 -9.56
C ARG A 107 5.19 11.61 -9.59
N SER A 108 4.45 11.48 -10.70
CA SER A 108 3.11 12.06 -10.86
C SER A 108 2.14 11.63 -9.76
N ASP A 109 2.21 10.40 -9.29
CA ASP A 109 1.31 9.91 -8.22
C ASP A 109 1.58 10.63 -6.90
N VAL A 110 2.85 10.89 -6.57
CA VAL A 110 3.23 11.69 -5.39
C VAL A 110 2.70 13.11 -5.51
N ILE A 111 2.90 13.74 -6.68
CA ILE A 111 2.50 15.13 -6.96
C ILE A 111 0.97 15.28 -6.88
N ASN A 112 0.25 14.42 -7.60
CA ASN A 112 -1.21 14.44 -7.63
C ASN A 112 -1.80 14.18 -6.24
N THR A 113 -1.22 13.24 -5.47
CA THR A 113 -1.64 12.99 -4.08
C THR A 113 -1.35 14.19 -3.17
N LEU A 114 -0.19 14.84 -3.30
CA LEU A 114 0.14 16.03 -2.52
C LEU A 114 -0.84 17.17 -2.78
N LEU A 115 -1.13 17.46 -4.06
CA LEU A 115 -2.06 18.50 -4.47
C LEU A 115 -3.49 18.19 -3.99
N HIS A 116 -3.95 16.95 -4.12
CA HIS A 116 -5.24 16.49 -3.61
C HIS A 116 -5.41 16.83 -2.12
N GLU A 117 -4.46 16.41 -1.28
CA GLU A 117 -4.54 16.68 0.15
C GLU A 117 -4.34 18.17 0.50
N ALA A 118 -3.58 18.90 -0.32
CA ALA A 118 -3.39 20.35 -0.17
C ALA A 118 -4.68 21.13 -0.49
N ILE A 119 -5.48 20.69 -1.47
CA ILE A 119 -6.80 21.25 -1.76
C ILE A 119 -7.72 21.08 -0.55
N HIS A 120 -7.82 19.87 0.02
CA HIS A 120 -8.57 19.66 1.26
C HIS A 120 -8.08 20.59 2.38
N SER A 121 -6.76 20.70 2.54
CA SER A 121 -6.15 21.55 3.57
C SER A 121 -6.53 23.02 3.41
N TYR A 122 -6.50 23.52 2.17
CA TYR A 122 -6.91 24.89 1.83
C TYR A 122 -8.38 25.11 2.17
N LEU A 123 -9.26 24.22 1.73
CA LEU A 123 -10.71 24.31 1.99
C LEU A 123 -11.02 24.26 3.49
N PHE A 124 -10.37 23.38 4.26
CA PHE A 124 -10.53 23.37 5.71
C PHE A 124 -10.13 24.70 6.37
N ILE A 125 -9.05 25.32 5.93
CA ILE A 125 -8.56 26.58 6.51
C ILE A 125 -9.48 27.75 6.14
N THR A 126 -9.90 27.87 4.88
CA THR A 126 -10.67 29.01 4.39
C THR A 126 -12.14 28.96 4.79
N THR A 127 -12.73 27.77 4.94
CA THR A 127 -14.13 27.60 5.35
C THR A 127 -14.32 27.49 6.87
N SER A 128 -13.31 27.87 7.66
CA SER A 128 -13.35 27.77 9.12
C SER A 128 -13.63 26.35 9.63
N TRP A 129 -12.95 25.37 9.04
CA TRP A 129 -13.00 23.94 9.39
C TRP A 129 -14.35 23.27 9.10
N ARG A 130 -15.13 23.83 8.17
CA ARG A 130 -16.47 23.34 7.79
C ARG A 130 -16.52 22.64 6.45
N HIS A 131 -15.39 22.59 5.73
CA HIS A 131 -15.24 21.83 4.49
C HIS A 131 -15.89 20.45 4.65
N SER A 132 -16.93 20.24 3.84
CA SER A 132 -17.83 19.12 4.01
C SER A 132 -17.17 17.85 3.51
N ARG A 133 -17.15 16.79 4.32
CA ARG A 133 -16.74 15.47 3.86
C ARG A 133 -17.84 14.68 3.15
N GLY A 134 -19.03 15.26 2.94
CA GLY A 134 -20.14 14.58 2.27
C GLY A 134 -20.62 13.31 2.99
N ASP A 135 -21.63 12.64 2.41
CA ASP A 135 -22.16 11.36 2.92
C ASP A 135 -21.21 10.18 2.65
N ASP A 136 -20.37 10.28 1.62
CA ASP A 136 -19.32 9.31 1.31
C ASP A 136 -18.06 9.48 2.18
N GLY A 137 -17.98 10.57 2.94
CA GLY A 137 -16.87 10.87 3.86
C GLY A 137 -15.60 11.34 3.16
N THR A 138 -15.62 11.56 1.84
CA THR A 138 -14.42 11.85 1.04
C THR A 138 -14.12 13.35 0.93
N GLY A 139 -15.15 14.19 0.89
CA GLY A 139 -15.00 15.65 0.84
C GLY A 139 -14.72 16.25 -0.53
N HIS A 140 -15.13 15.56 -1.59
CA HIS A 140 -14.98 16.00 -2.98
C HIS A 140 -16.22 16.73 -3.51
N GLY A 141 -16.70 17.74 -2.78
CA GLY A 141 -17.83 18.57 -3.22
C GLY A 141 -17.48 19.50 -4.40
N ALA A 142 -18.44 20.32 -4.83
CA ALA A 142 -18.27 21.21 -6.00
C ALA A 142 -17.06 22.15 -5.86
N GLY A 143 -16.80 22.70 -4.67
CA GLY A 143 -15.61 23.54 -4.43
C GLY A 143 -14.28 22.78 -4.58
N PHE A 144 -14.22 21.51 -4.17
CA PHE A 144 -13.04 20.66 -4.38
C PHE A 144 -12.82 20.43 -5.87
N MET A 145 -13.85 19.97 -6.58
CA MET A 145 -13.75 19.66 -8.01
C MET A 145 -13.36 20.90 -8.82
N LEU A 146 -13.95 22.06 -8.51
CA LEU A 146 -13.64 23.32 -9.18
C LEU A 146 -12.17 23.72 -9.01
N LEU A 147 -11.62 23.61 -7.79
CA LEU A 147 -10.23 23.94 -7.54
C LEU A 147 -9.27 22.90 -8.15
N ALA A 148 -9.60 21.61 -8.05
CA ALA A 148 -8.82 20.54 -8.67
C ALA A 148 -8.73 20.71 -10.19
N ASP A 149 -9.84 20.97 -10.87
CA ASP A 149 -9.88 21.19 -12.32
C ASP A 149 -9.05 22.42 -12.72
N ALA A 150 -9.13 23.51 -11.96
CA ALA A 150 -8.33 24.71 -12.23
C ALA A 150 -6.83 24.45 -12.04
N VAL A 151 -6.44 23.72 -10.99
CA VAL A 151 -5.04 23.32 -10.74
C VAL A 151 -4.53 22.41 -11.86
N ASN A 152 -5.34 21.41 -12.26
CA ASN A 152 -5.03 20.49 -13.36
C ASN A 152 -4.80 21.25 -14.67
N ASN A 153 -5.74 22.12 -15.04
CA ASN A 153 -5.64 22.91 -16.28
C ASN A 153 -4.46 23.90 -16.28
N HIS A 154 -4.15 24.50 -15.13
CA HIS A 154 -3.05 25.45 -15.01
C HIS A 154 -1.66 24.78 -15.01
N GLY A 155 -1.54 23.63 -14.34
CA GLY A 155 -0.26 22.97 -14.08
C GLY A 155 0.01 21.69 -14.87
N GLY A 156 -0.95 21.17 -15.62
CA GLY A 156 -0.82 19.89 -16.32
C GLY A 156 -0.84 18.68 -15.37
N TYR A 157 -1.61 18.76 -14.28
CA TYR A 157 -1.76 17.69 -13.29
C TYR A 157 -3.00 16.83 -13.54
N GLU A 158 -3.09 15.72 -12.81
CA GLU A 158 -4.21 14.77 -12.87
C GLU A 158 -4.76 14.50 -11.47
N VAL A 159 -5.06 15.57 -10.72
CA VAL A 159 -5.74 15.45 -9.43
C VAL A 159 -7.17 14.96 -9.66
N THR A 160 -7.52 13.81 -9.08
CA THR A 160 -8.87 13.24 -9.17
C THR A 160 -9.52 13.10 -7.79
N VAL A 161 -10.83 12.85 -7.78
CA VAL A 161 -11.62 12.54 -6.57
C VAL A 161 -11.43 11.10 -6.10
N TYR A 162 -10.81 10.25 -6.93
CA TYR A 162 -10.61 8.83 -6.63
C TYR A 162 -9.20 8.61 -6.08
N HIS A 163 -9.10 7.80 -5.03
CA HIS A 163 -7.81 7.26 -4.61
C HIS A 163 -7.48 6.06 -5.51
N THR A 164 -6.52 6.18 -6.41
CA THR A 164 -6.17 5.17 -7.43
C THR A 164 -5.38 3.96 -6.91
N PHE A 165 -5.49 3.63 -5.61
CA PHE A 165 -4.61 2.67 -4.92
C PHE A 165 -5.34 1.46 -4.33
N HIS A 166 -6.49 1.06 -4.91
CA HIS A 166 -7.35 0.03 -4.32
C HIS A 166 -6.64 -1.33 -4.19
N ASP A 167 -5.94 -1.78 -5.24
CA ASP A 167 -5.25 -3.07 -5.27
C ASP A 167 -4.02 -3.07 -4.35
N GLU A 168 -3.24 -1.99 -4.35
CA GLU A 168 -2.10 -1.84 -3.45
C GLU A 168 -2.55 -1.78 -1.99
N VAL A 169 -3.60 -1.02 -1.68
CA VAL A 169 -4.19 -0.96 -0.34
C VAL A 169 -4.67 -2.35 0.10
N ASP A 170 -5.30 -3.11 -0.80
CA ASP A 170 -5.73 -4.48 -0.50
C ASP A 170 -4.55 -5.43 -0.28
N SER A 171 -3.42 -5.24 -0.98
CA SER A 171 -2.20 -6.02 -0.73
C SER A 171 -1.65 -5.83 0.69
N TYR A 172 -1.84 -4.64 1.29
CA TYR A 172 -1.44 -4.38 2.67
C TYR A 172 -2.42 -4.95 3.71
N ARG A 173 -3.63 -5.40 3.32
CA ARG A 173 -4.63 -5.95 4.26
C ARG A 173 -4.39 -7.43 4.55
N THR A 174 -3.18 -7.72 5.04
CA THR A 174 -2.67 -9.08 5.27
C THR A 174 -3.25 -9.80 6.49
N HIS A 175 -3.93 -9.07 7.38
CA HIS A 175 -4.62 -9.71 8.51
C HIS A 175 -6.08 -9.94 8.15
N ILE A 176 -6.48 -11.21 8.11
CA ILE A 176 -7.82 -11.60 7.67
C ILE A 176 -8.51 -12.36 8.80
N TRP A 177 -9.73 -11.94 9.10
CA TRP A 177 -10.66 -12.63 10.00
C TRP A 177 -11.89 -13.09 9.24
N GLN A 178 -12.42 -14.23 9.63
CA GLN A 178 -13.66 -14.81 9.13
C GLN A 178 -14.66 -14.89 10.27
N CYS A 179 -15.87 -14.38 10.05
CA CYS A 179 -17.00 -14.60 10.94
C CYS A 179 -17.48 -16.05 10.82
N GLU A 180 -17.75 -16.68 11.96
CA GLU A 180 -18.33 -18.02 12.07
C GLU A 180 -19.86 -18.00 12.07
N GLY A 181 -20.48 -16.82 12.03
CA GLY A 181 -21.93 -16.65 12.00
C GLY A 181 -22.54 -16.69 10.59
N PRO A 182 -23.86 -16.47 10.48
CA PRO A 182 -24.61 -16.55 9.21
C PRO A 182 -24.15 -15.54 8.15
N CYS A 183 -23.48 -14.45 8.53
CA CYS A 183 -23.00 -13.47 7.55
C CYS A 183 -21.91 -14.02 6.62
N ARG A 184 -21.35 -15.22 6.88
CA ARG A 184 -20.40 -15.90 6.00
C ARG A 184 -20.96 -16.16 4.60
N SER A 185 -22.27 -16.36 4.46
CA SER A 185 -22.93 -16.55 3.17
C SER A 185 -23.60 -15.28 2.63
N GLN A 186 -23.42 -14.14 3.30
CA GLN A 186 -24.11 -12.89 2.95
C GLN A 186 -23.16 -11.90 2.26
N ALA A 187 -23.60 -11.42 1.10
CA ALA A 187 -22.95 -10.32 0.41
C ALA A 187 -23.06 -9.01 1.24
N PRO A 188 -22.13 -8.06 1.07
CA PRO A 188 -20.99 -8.10 0.14
C PRO A 188 -19.71 -8.70 0.75
N PHE A 189 -19.66 -8.87 2.08
CA PHE A 189 -18.40 -9.18 2.77
C PHE A 189 -18.19 -10.68 3.04
N PHE A 190 -19.23 -11.51 2.98
CA PHE A 190 -19.15 -12.95 3.21
C PHE A 190 -18.46 -13.30 4.54
N GLY A 191 -18.73 -12.49 5.56
CA GLY A 191 -18.14 -12.60 6.89
C GLY A 191 -16.64 -12.30 6.95
N LEU A 192 -16.01 -11.80 5.90
CA LEU A 192 -14.60 -11.45 5.90
C LEU A 192 -14.36 -10.04 6.42
N VAL A 193 -13.32 -9.89 7.23
CA VAL A 193 -12.73 -8.60 7.58
C VAL A 193 -11.24 -8.66 7.30
N LYS A 194 -10.76 -7.81 6.39
CA LYS A 194 -9.34 -7.67 6.05
C LYS A 194 -8.81 -6.36 6.62
N ARG A 195 -7.64 -6.38 7.28
CA ARG A 195 -6.99 -5.19 7.86
C ARG A 195 -5.49 -5.22 7.66
N SER A 196 -4.89 -4.04 7.58
CA SER A 196 -3.42 -3.89 7.55
C SER A 196 -2.76 -4.00 8.91
N MET A 197 -3.52 -3.91 9.99
CA MET A 197 -3.03 -4.06 11.36
C MET A 197 -3.64 -5.29 12.02
N ASN A 198 -2.89 -5.93 12.91
CA ASN A 198 -3.34 -7.05 13.74
C ASN A 198 -4.32 -6.58 14.84
N ARG A 199 -5.49 -6.09 14.44
CA ARG A 199 -6.57 -5.64 15.31
C ARG A 199 -7.81 -6.47 14.99
N ALA A 200 -8.19 -7.37 15.89
CA ALA A 200 -9.41 -8.15 15.71
C ALA A 200 -10.65 -7.24 15.60
N PRO A 201 -11.68 -7.63 14.83
CA PRO A 201 -13.00 -7.01 14.88
C PRO A 201 -13.53 -6.95 16.31
N GLY A 202 -14.12 -5.81 16.70
CA GLY A 202 -14.65 -5.65 18.04
C GLY A 202 -15.43 -4.36 18.26
N LYS A 203 -15.82 -4.10 19.51
CA LYS A 203 -16.73 -3.01 19.93
C LYS A 203 -16.34 -1.59 19.50
N THR A 204 -15.07 -1.38 19.13
CA THR A 204 -14.59 -0.08 18.63
C THR A 204 -14.89 0.15 17.15
N ASP A 205 -15.31 -0.88 16.43
CA ASP A 205 -15.74 -0.75 15.05
C ASP A 205 -17.17 -0.24 14.98
N THR A 206 -17.41 0.76 14.14
CA THR A 206 -18.72 1.45 14.02
C THR A 206 -19.86 0.52 13.64
N TRP A 207 -19.57 -0.56 12.91
CA TRP A 207 -20.53 -1.57 12.47
C TRP A 207 -20.72 -2.73 13.47
N TRP A 208 -19.93 -2.79 14.55
CA TRP A 208 -19.90 -3.95 15.46
C TRP A 208 -21.24 -4.21 16.15
N ALA A 209 -21.90 -3.16 16.65
CA ALA A 209 -23.19 -3.28 17.32
C ALA A 209 -24.24 -3.94 16.40
N ARG A 210 -24.35 -3.43 15.16
CA ARG A 210 -25.23 -3.99 14.15
C ARG A 210 -24.89 -5.46 13.83
N HIS A 211 -23.60 -5.77 13.64
CA HIS A 211 -23.18 -7.15 13.41
C HIS A 211 -23.55 -8.07 14.59
N GLN A 212 -23.43 -7.60 15.82
CA GLN A 212 -23.79 -8.37 17.00
C GLN A 212 -25.29 -8.69 17.03
N ASP A 213 -26.13 -7.73 16.63
CA ASP A 213 -27.59 -7.87 16.62
C ASP A 213 -28.08 -8.73 15.45
N GLU A 214 -27.53 -8.56 14.25
CA GLU A 214 -27.99 -9.23 13.03
C GLU A 214 -27.35 -10.61 12.80
N CYS A 215 -26.12 -10.81 13.28
CA CYS A 215 -25.35 -12.04 13.04
C CYS A 215 -24.95 -12.74 14.34
N GLY A 216 -24.38 -12.00 15.29
CA GLY A 216 -23.93 -12.53 16.58
C GLY A 216 -22.72 -13.47 16.54
N GLY A 217 -22.15 -13.72 15.36
CA GLY A 217 -21.00 -14.61 15.18
C GLY A 217 -19.67 -14.06 15.73
N ALA A 218 -18.75 -14.96 16.07
CA ALA A 218 -17.39 -14.60 16.46
C ALA A 218 -16.47 -14.51 15.23
N PHE A 219 -15.45 -13.65 15.30
CA PHE A 219 -14.44 -13.53 14.25
C PHE A 219 -13.18 -14.29 14.61
N VAL A 220 -12.80 -15.26 13.77
CA VAL A 220 -11.57 -16.06 13.92
C VAL A 220 -10.54 -15.58 12.91
N LYS A 221 -9.28 -15.46 13.35
CA LYS A 221 -8.18 -15.03 12.48
C LYS A 221 -7.77 -16.19 11.56
N ILE A 222 -7.81 -15.97 10.25
CA ILE A 222 -7.51 -16.98 9.23
C ILE A 222 -6.23 -16.69 8.43
N ALA A 223 -5.75 -15.45 8.44
CA ALA A 223 -4.45 -15.11 7.83
C ALA A 223 -3.72 -14.01 8.62
N GLU A 224 -2.39 -14.10 8.62
CA GLU A 224 -1.48 -13.07 9.12
C GLU A 224 -0.20 -13.07 8.29
N PRO A 225 0.47 -11.90 8.15
CA PRO A 225 1.75 -11.80 7.45
C PRO A 225 2.82 -12.64 8.15
N GLU A 226 3.77 -13.16 7.37
CA GLU A 226 4.92 -13.86 7.92
C GLU A 226 5.75 -12.92 8.82
N LEU A 227 6.27 -13.47 9.92
CA LEU A 227 7.12 -12.72 10.84
C LEU A 227 8.46 -12.40 10.15
N SER A 228 8.95 -11.17 10.32
CA SER A 228 10.29 -10.82 9.84
C SER A 228 11.37 -11.64 10.56
N LYS A 229 12.54 -11.79 9.95
CA LYS A 229 13.68 -12.51 10.57
C LYS A 229 13.98 -11.99 11.98
N ASP A 230 14.02 -10.66 12.15
CA ASP A 230 14.25 -10.03 13.45
C ASP A 230 13.13 -10.27 14.46
N GLN A 231 11.88 -10.43 14.00
CA GLN A 231 10.75 -10.78 14.86
C GLN A 231 10.81 -12.24 15.26
N VAL A 232 11.20 -13.14 14.34
CA VAL A 232 11.43 -14.56 14.62
C VAL A 232 12.59 -14.74 15.60
N GLU A 233 13.63 -13.93 15.50
CA GLU A 233 14.77 -13.96 16.41
C GLU A 233 14.43 -13.50 17.83
N ARG A 234 13.48 -12.57 17.95
CA ARG A 234 12.94 -12.08 19.24
C ARG A 234 11.89 -13.00 19.86
N LEU A 235 11.46 -14.07 19.20
CA LEU A 235 10.57 -15.08 19.80
C LEU A 235 11.31 -15.92 20.84
N SER A 236 10.59 -16.38 21.87
CA SER A 236 11.12 -17.37 22.81
C SER A 236 11.51 -18.67 22.09
N GLY A 237 12.50 -19.40 22.61
CA GLY A 237 13.04 -20.61 21.96
C GLY A 237 11.99 -21.63 21.54
N LEU A 238 10.94 -21.83 22.37
CA LEU A 238 9.81 -22.71 22.06
C LEU A 238 8.94 -22.21 20.88
N LYS A 239 8.68 -20.91 20.80
CA LYS A 239 7.91 -20.30 19.70
C LYS A 239 8.72 -20.23 18.40
N ARG A 240 10.05 -20.12 18.50
CA ARG A 240 10.99 -20.17 17.36
C ARG A 240 11.12 -21.60 16.81
N ALA A 241 11.22 -22.60 17.68
CA ALA A 241 11.31 -24.02 17.29
C ALA A 241 10.04 -24.52 16.57
N GLY A 242 8.85 -24.13 17.03
CA GLY A 242 7.58 -24.49 16.39
C GLY A 242 7.34 -23.87 15.00
N ARG A 243 8.22 -22.96 14.55
CA ARG A 243 8.15 -22.31 13.23
C ARG A 243 9.28 -22.75 12.29
N GLN A 244 10.17 -23.64 12.72
CA GLN A 244 11.12 -24.27 11.80
C GLN A 244 10.34 -25.23 10.89
N LYS A 245 10.02 -24.81 9.66
CA LYS A 245 9.55 -25.74 8.63
C LYS A 245 10.65 -26.78 8.42
N ASN A 246 10.40 -28.01 8.86
CA ASN A 246 11.33 -29.09 8.59
C ASN A 246 11.30 -29.35 7.09
N LYS A 247 12.47 -29.49 6.45
CA LYS A 247 12.57 -29.79 5.00
C LYS A 247 11.81 -31.07 4.61
N ILE A 248 11.49 -31.90 5.60
CA ILE A 248 10.71 -33.13 5.48
C ILE A 248 9.24 -32.82 5.16
N ASP A 249 8.63 -31.82 5.79
CA ASP A 249 7.21 -31.48 5.59
C ASP A 249 6.97 -30.96 4.16
N ALA A 250 7.88 -30.11 3.66
CA ALA A 250 7.87 -29.65 2.26
C ALA A 250 8.05 -30.80 1.24
N TRP A 251 8.82 -31.84 1.59
CA TRP A 251 9.00 -33.04 0.76
C TRP A 251 7.78 -33.97 0.78
N VAL A 252 7.03 -34.00 1.88
CA VAL A 252 5.83 -34.82 2.04
C VAL A 252 4.64 -34.22 1.31
N GLU A 253 4.49 -32.89 1.35
CA GLU A 253 3.42 -32.17 0.65
C GLU A 253 3.60 -32.22 -0.88
N GLY A 254 4.82 -32.01 -1.40
CA GLY A 254 5.12 -32.13 -2.83
C GLY A 254 4.95 -33.55 -3.41
N ARG A 255 4.87 -34.58 -2.56
CA ARG A 255 4.59 -35.96 -3.01
C ARG A 255 3.11 -36.25 -3.19
N ARG A 256 2.21 -35.53 -2.50
CA ARG A 256 0.75 -35.77 -2.60
C ARG A 256 0.18 -35.36 -3.95
N GLU A 257 0.74 -34.35 -4.60
CA GLU A 257 0.32 -33.92 -5.93
C GLU A 257 0.69 -34.93 -7.03
N THR A 258 1.76 -35.71 -6.84
CA THR A 258 2.23 -36.69 -7.85
C THR A 258 1.61 -38.09 -7.78
N LYS A 259 0.72 -38.35 -6.81
CA LYS A 259 0.19 -39.72 -6.55
C LYS A 259 -1.28 -39.95 -6.94
N ALA A 260 -1.91 -39.01 -7.64
CA ALA A 260 -3.28 -39.16 -8.12
C ALA A 260 -3.44 -40.00 -9.41
N GLU A 261 -2.34 -40.41 -10.08
CA GLU A 261 -2.43 -41.23 -11.30
C GLU A 261 -1.43 -42.41 -11.31
N ARG A 262 -1.82 -43.53 -10.68
CA ARG A 262 -1.63 -44.88 -11.25
C ARG A 262 -2.28 -45.94 -10.37
N GLY A 263 -3.09 -46.79 -11.01
CA GLY A 263 -3.88 -47.86 -10.41
C GLY A 263 -3.06 -49.02 -9.79
N PRO A 264 -3.74 -49.98 -9.13
CA PRO A 264 -3.12 -50.89 -8.18
C PRO A 264 -2.66 -52.20 -8.83
N LEU A 265 -1.47 -52.68 -8.47
CA LEU A 265 -1.04 -54.08 -8.65
C LEU A 265 -0.27 -54.57 -7.41
N THR A 266 -0.94 -55.46 -6.68
CA THR A 266 -0.49 -56.69 -6.00
C THR A 266 0.88 -56.80 -5.33
N GLN A 267 0.82 -57.10 -4.02
CA GLN A 267 1.60 -58.03 -3.18
C GLN A 267 2.98 -58.51 -3.68
N GLU A 268 4.00 -58.36 -2.82
CA GLU A 268 4.66 -59.51 -2.19
C GLU A 268 5.47 -59.09 -0.96
N VAL A 269 5.55 -60.01 -0.01
CA VAL A 269 6.11 -59.87 1.34
C VAL A 269 7.37 -60.71 1.36
N GLU A 270 8.50 -60.19 1.85
CA GLU A 270 9.52 -61.04 2.48
C GLU A 270 10.42 -60.23 3.42
N GLU A 271 10.41 -60.66 4.69
CA GLU A 271 11.36 -60.31 5.72
C GLU A 271 12.71 -61.00 5.44
N LEU A 272 13.82 -60.45 5.94
CA LEU A 272 14.75 -61.18 6.82
C LEU A 272 15.88 -60.29 7.35
N ASN A 273 16.23 -60.61 8.60
CA ASN A 273 17.12 -59.91 9.51
C ASN A 273 18.63 -60.11 9.25
N ALA A 274 19.41 -59.22 9.89
CA ALA A 274 20.72 -59.45 10.54
C ALA A 274 22.01 -58.97 9.79
N PRO A 275 23.15 -58.76 10.50
CA PRO A 275 23.80 -57.44 10.53
C PRO A 275 25.33 -57.42 10.28
N LYS A 276 25.89 -56.19 10.20
CA LYS A 276 27.31 -55.78 10.35
C LYS A 276 28.32 -56.22 9.26
N LYS A 277 28.98 -55.22 8.65
CA LYS A 277 30.45 -55.05 8.72
C LYS A 277 30.91 -53.65 8.30
N ARG A 278 32.00 -53.24 8.94
CA ARG A 278 32.69 -51.94 8.87
C ARG A 278 33.87 -52.05 7.89
N ARG A 279 34.33 -50.88 7.39
CA ARG A 279 35.44 -50.56 6.44
C ARG A 279 34.96 -50.47 4.98
N GLU A 280 35.31 -49.45 4.20
CA GLU A 280 36.57 -48.69 4.14
C GLU A 280 36.36 -47.28 3.53
N LEU A 281 37.24 -46.34 3.88
CA LEU A 281 37.27 -44.99 3.30
C LEU A 281 37.79 -45.02 1.86
N SER A 282 37.07 -44.36 0.95
CA SER A 282 37.53 -44.05 -0.41
C SER A 282 37.35 -42.54 -0.68
N PRO A 283 38.22 -41.92 -1.51
CA PRO A 283 38.49 -40.48 -1.55
C PRO A 283 37.35 -39.65 -2.18
N PRO A 284 37.34 -38.31 -1.98
CA PRO A 284 36.23 -37.46 -2.39
C PRO A 284 36.12 -37.43 -3.92
N ARG A 285 34.98 -37.94 -4.42
CA ARG A 285 34.59 -37.80 -5.83
C ARG A 285 34.06 -36.39 -6.03
N LEU A 286 34.67 -35.64 -6.96
CA LEU A 286 34.22 -34.32 -7.39
C LEU A 286 32.73 -34.37 -7.77
N PRO A 287 31.91 -33.36 -7.40
CA PRO A 287 30.50 -33.37 -7.72
C PRO A 287 30.32 -33.31 -9.24
N ALA A 288 29.63 -34.30 -9.79
CA ALA A 288 29.16 -34.26 -11.16
C ALA A 288 28.29 -33.00 -11.35
N LYS A 289 28.61 -32.19 -12.35
CA LYS A 289 27.81 -31.00 -12.72
C LYS A 289 26.38 -31.45 -12.99
N ARG A 290 25.43 -30.88 -12.24
CA ARG A 290 23.99 -31.07 -12.49
C ARG A 290 23.65 -30.55 -13.89
N PRO A 291 22.75 -31.20 -14.64
CA PRO A 291 22.26 -30.65 -15.90
C PRO A 291 21.62 -29.28 -15.60
N LYS A 292 22.02 -28.26 -16.34
CA LYS A 292 21.46 -26.91 -16.21
C LYS A 292 19.98 -26.96 -16.62
N ALA A 293 19.10 -26.41 -15.78
CA ALA A 293 17.70 -26.27 -16.13
C ALA A 293 17.57 -25.27 -17.29
N ILE A 294 16.75 -25.60 -18.28
CA ILE A 294 16.45 -24.77 -19.44
C ILE A 294 15.01 -24.27 -19.26
N VAL A 295 14.80 -22.97 -19.43
CA VAL A 295 13.52 -22.28 -19.30
C VAL A 295 13.24 -21.44 -20.55
N PRO A 296 11.99 -21.36 -21.02
CA PRO A 296 11.65 -20.55 -22.19
C PRO A 296 11.63 -19.06 -21.84
N CYS A 297 12.16 -18.23 -22.73
CA CYS A 297 12.12 -16.78 -22.61
C CYS A 297 10.67 -16.27 -22.72
N PRO A 298 10.19 -15.42 -21.78
CA PRO A 298 8.80 -14.97 -21.78
C PRO A 298 8.45 -13.98 -22.91
N ILE A 299 9.44 -13.50 -23.67
CA ILE A 299 9.24 -12.50 -24.74
C ILE A 299 9.36 -13.12 -26.13
N CYS A 300 10.37 -13.98 -26.35
CA CYS A 300 10.62 -14.62 -27.64
C CYS A 300 10.49 -16.15 -27.64
N GLU A 301 10.13 -16.76 -26.51
CA GLU A 301 9.96 -18.21 -26.33
C GLU A 301 11.21 -19.07 -26.60
N ALA A 302 12.38 -18.45 -26.75
CA ALA A 302 13.63 -19.18 -26.91
C ALA A 302 14.00 -19.95 -25.63
N ASP A 303 14.46 -21.19 -25.78
CA ASP A 303 14.94 -22.02 -24.67
C ASP A 303 16.32 -21.53 -24.20
N VAL A 304 16.38 -20.97 -22.99
CA VAL A 304 17.60 -20.39 -22.40
C VAL A 304 17.92 -21.09 -21.07
N ALA A 305 19.20 -21.24 -20.74
CA ALA A 305 19.58 -21.76 -19.43
C ALA A 305 19.08 -20.82 -18.32
N GLU A 306 18.51 -21.37 -17.25
CA GLU A 306 17.93 -20.60 -16.14
C GLU A 306 18.93 -19.60 -15.52
N ASP A 307 20.21 -19.95 -15.50
CA ASP A 307 21.28 -19.08 -14.98
C ASP A 307 21.69 -17.94 -15.93
N SER A 308 21.18 -17.92 -17.16
CA SER A 308 21.48 -16.93 -18.20
C SER A 308 20.25 -16.19 -18.72
N ILE A 309 19.06 -16.42 -18.13
CA ILE A 309 17.81 -15.81 -18.61
C ILE A 309 17.83 -14.29 -18.51
N ASN A 310 18.38 -13.72 -17.43
CA ASN A 310 18.44 -12.26 -17.24
C ASN A 310 19.36 -11.59 -18.27
N GLU A 311 20.53 -12.18 -18.55
CA GLU A 311 21.46 -11.65 -19.56
C GLU A 311 20.85 -11.74 -20.98
N HIS A 312 20.12 -12.81 -21.27
CA HIS A 312 19.37 -12.92 -22.52
C HIS A 312 18.30 -11.84 -22.65
N LEU A 313 17.54 -11.55 -21.58
CA LEU A 313 16.55 -10.47 -21.55
C LEU A 313 17.22 -9.11 -21.78
N ASP A 314 18.35 -8.84 -21.11
CA ASP A 314 19.04 -7.55 -21.22
C ASP A 314 19.64 -7.31 -22.62
N VAL A 315 20.13 -8.35 -23.29
CA VAL A 315 20.79 -8.23 -24.60
C VAL A 315 19.79 -8.24 -25.77
N HIS A 316 18.76 -9.10 -25.70
CA HIS A 316 17.83 -9.30 -26.81
C HIS A 316 16.52 -8.53 -26.66
N HIS A 317 16.19 -8.07 -25.45
CA HIS A 317 14.98 -7.34 -25.12
C HIS A 317 15.24 -6.12 -24.23
N PRO A 318 16.12 -5.18 -24.64
CA PRO A 318 16.32 -3.94 -23.90
C PRO A 318 15.02 -3.11 -23.85
N PRO A 319 14.83 -2.26 -22.82
CA PRO A 319 13.62 -1.48 -22.59
C PRO A 319 13.28 -0.49 -23.71
#